data_AF-A0A523G342-F1
#
_entry.id   AF-A0A523G342-F1
#
_cell.length_a   1.000
_cell.length_b   1.000
_cell.length_c   1.000
_cell.angle_alpha   90.00
_cell.angle_beta   90.00
_cell.angle_gamma   90.00
#
_symmetry.space_group_name_H-M   'P 1'
#
loop_
_entity.id
_entity.type
_entity.pdbx_description
1 polymer ?
#
loop_
_entity_poly.entity_id
_entity_poly.type
_entity_poly.pdbx_seq_one_letter_code
_entity_poly.pdbx_strand_id
1 'polypeptide(L)'
;MNYMTKNARLIMLALATIFVSTGVYAEPMGIGNNRTAEKARQAVEDAAPDDWYTYAQSAEKSIRKKVNLKEVKGWLERSLEINENAYNLAVMGDYYDANNLPEKAYEYYVKSLRAGFEEDINHNDPETHEKMMKVRSIYIKASR
;
A
#
# COMPACT_ATOMS: atom_id res chain seq x y z
N MET A 1 23.51 -55.99 8.84
CA MET A 1 22.89 -55.45 7.61
C MET A 1 21.78 -54.48 8.02
N ASN A 2 22.04 -53.18 7.83
CA ASN A 2 21.16 -51.99 7.86
C ASN A 2 20.28 -51.68 9.09
N TYR A 3 20.92 -51.13 10.13
CA TYR A 3 20.29 -50.31 11.17
C TYR A 3 20.23 -48.80 10.81
N MET A 4 20.38 -48.44 9.53
CA MET A 4 20.69 -47.06 9.11
C MET A 4 19.64 -46.35 8.25
N THR A 5 18.38 -46.80 8.19
CA THR A 5 17.39 -46.17 7.28
C THR A 5 16.01 -45.88 7.86
N LYS A 6 15.75 -46.13 9.15
CA LYS A 6 14.43 -45.85 9.75
C LYS A 6 14.34 -44.58 10.59
N ASN A 7 15.46 -43.90 10.84
CA ASN A 7 15.49 -42.68 11.66
C ASN A 7 15.50 -41.38 10.81
N ALA A 8 15.49 -41.50 9.48
CA ALA A 8 15.51 -40.36 8.56
C ALA A 8 14.11 -39.77 8.26
N ARG A 9 13.03 -40.39 8.76
CA ARG A 9 11.66 -39.89 8.60
C ARG A 9 11.12 -39.12 9.82
N LEU A 10 11.93 -38.98 10.87
CA LEU A 10 11.53 -38.38 12.14
C LEU A 10 12.12 -36.96 12.35
N ILE A 11 12.72 -36.36 11.32
CA ILE A 11 13.35 -35.02 11.38
C ILE A 11 12.73 -34.03 10.36
N MET A 12 11.71 -34.42 9.59
CA MET A 12 11.04 -33.58 8.59
C MET A 12 9.60 -33.22 8.99
N LEU A 13 9.41 -32.69 10.20
CA LEU A 13 8.20 -31.92 10.54
C LEU A 13 8.53 -30.91 11.65
N ALA A 14 9.64 -30.20 11.46
CA ALA A 14 9.96 -29.04 12.30
C ALA A 14 9.00 -27.90 11.94
N LEU A 15 8.10 -27.64 12.89
CA LEU A 15 7.34 -26.41 13.10
C LEU A 15 7.89 -25.20 12.32
N ALA A 16 7.20 -24.79 11.26
CA ALA A 16 7.20 -23.40 10.83
C ALA A 16 6.10 -22.68 11.62
N THR A 17 6.45 -22.21 12.82
CA THR A 17 5.61 -21.32 13.62
C THR A 17 5.27 -20.08 12.80
N ILE A 18 3.99 -19.92 12.47
CA ILE A 18 3.46 -18.67 11.94
C ILE A 18 3.59 -17.63 13.06
N PHE A 19 4.55 -16.71 12.93
CA PHE A 19 4.65 -15.55 13.79
C PHE A 19 3.62 -14.52 13.29
N VAL A 20 2.36 -14.66 13.70
CA VAL A 20 1.39 -13.56 13.54
C VAL A 20 1.67 -12.57 14.66
N SER A 21 2.46 -11.54 14.37
CA SER A 21 2.59 -10.41 15.27
C SER A 21 1.28 -9.62 15.27
N THR A 22 0.37 -9.92 16.19
CA THR A 22 -0.75 -9.03 16.49
C THR A 22 -0.24 -7.86 17.30
N GLY A 23 0.17 -6.79 16.61
CA GLY A 23 0.39 -5.50 17.24
C GLY A 23 -0.94 -4.93 17.70
N VAL A 24 -1.24 -5.00 19.00
CA VAL A 24 -2.37 -4.28 19.59
C VAL A 24 -1.95 -2.81 19.70
N TYR A 25 -2.43 -1.98 18.78
CA TYR A 25 -2.19 -0.53 18.80
C TYR A 25 -3.39 0.18 19.43
N ALA A 26 -3.14 0.93 20.51
CA ALA A 26 -4.13 1.83 21.09
C ALA A 26 -4.28 3.08 20.20
N GLU A 27 -5.50 3.29 19.67
CA GLU A 27 -5.85 4.53 18.95
C GLU A 27 -6.30 5.64 19.91
N PRO A 28 -5.89 6.90 19.71
CA PRO A 28 -6.41 8.03 20.47
C PRO A 28 -7.89 8.27 20.10
N MET A 29 -8.77 8.27 21.11
CA MET A 29 -10.21 8.46 20.97
C MET A 29 -10.56 9.84 20.37
N GLY A 30 -10.72 9.89 19.05
CA GLY A 30 -11.40 10.96 18.32
C GLY A 30 -12.65 10.40 17.65
N ILE A 31 -13.82 10.69 18.20
CA ILE A 31 -15.13 10.09 17.85
C ILE A 31 -15.52 10.26 16.36
N GLY A 32 -14.87 11.14 15.60
CA GLY A 32 -15.06 11.30 14.15
C GLY A 32 -14.07 10.54 13.25
N ASN A 33 -12.83 10.31 13.72
CA ASN A 33 -11.77 9.70 12.91
C ASN A 33 -11.83 8.16 12.90
N ASN A 34 -12.29 7.59 14.02
CA ASN A 34 -12.34 6.15 14.22
C ASN A 34 -13.28 5.46 13.20
N ARG A 35 -14.47 6.00 12.93
CA ARG A 35 -15.42 5.35 12.00
C ARG A 35 -14.89 5.18 10.57
N THR A 36 -14.08 6.11 10.08
CA THR A 36 -13.50 5.99 8.73
C THR A 36 -12.40 4.93 8.72
N ALA A 37 -11.53 4.94 9.72
CA ALA A 37 -10.48 3.94 9.88
C ALA A 37 -11.07 2.53 10.03
N GLU A 38 -12.10 2.38 10.87
CA GLU A 38 -12.78 1.11 11.11
C GLU A 38 -13.43 0.55 9.83
N LYS A 39 -14.15 1.40 9.08
CA LYS A 39 -14.75 0.98 7.80
C LYS A 39 -13.71 0.61 6.76
N ALA A 40 -12.56 1.28 6.75
CA ALA A 40 -11.48 0.95 5.84
C ALA A 40 -10.82 -0.39 6.22
N ARG A 41 -10.58 -0.63 7.52
CA ARG A 41 -10.11 -1.92 8.04
C ARG A 41 -11.08 -3.05 7.69
N GLN A 42 -12.36 -2.87 7.99
CA GLN A 42 -13.41 -3.86 7.68
C GLN A 42 -13.48 -4.15 6.17
N ALA A 43 -13.46 -3.12 5.32
CA ALA A 43 -13.47 -3.34 3.87
C ALA A 43 -12.25 -4.13 3.39
N VAL A 44 -11.09 -3.90 3.97
CA VAL A 44 -9.85 -4.64 3.67
C VAL A 44 -9.90 -6.08 4.21
N GLU A 45 -10.48 -6.31 5.39
CA GLU A 45 -10.66 -7.65 5.97
C GLU A 45 -11.65 -8.51 5.17
N ASP A 46 -12.72 -7.88 4.66
CA ASP A 46 -13.75 -8.53 3.85
C ASP A 46 -13.37 -8.66 2.37
N ALA A 47 -12.25 -8.06 1.93
CA ALA A 47 -11.81 -8.05 0.55
C ALA A 47 -11.42 -9.45 0.06
N ALA A 48 -11.73 -9.77 -1.20
CA ALA A 48 -11.26 -10.99 -1.82
C ALA A 48 -9.72 -10.96 -1.97
N PRO A 49 -9.04 -12.12 -2.01
CA PRO A 49 -7.56 -12.17 -2.08
C PRO A 49 -6.94 -11.46 -3.29
N ASP A 50 -7.72 -11.29 -4.36
CA ASP A 50 -7.39 -10.64 -5.63
C ASP A 50 -8.07 -9.26 -5.82
N ASP A 51 -8.78 -8.76 -4.81
CA ASP A 51 -9.45 -7.46 -4.86
C ASP A 51 -8.47 -6.32 -4.55
N TRP A 52 -7.58 -6.03 -5.49
CA TRP A 52 -6.66 -4.90 -5.41
C TRP A 52 -7.40 -3.57 -5.19
N TYR A 53 -8.57 -3.39 -5.81
CA TYR A 53 -9.26 -2.10 -5.82
C TYR A 53 -9.75 -1.71 -4.43
N THR A 54 -10.30 -2.65 -3.66
CA THR A 54 -10.74 -2.37 -2.29
C THR A 54 -9.58 -1.95 -1.38
N TYR A 55 -8.40 -2.55 -1.53
CA TYR A 55 -7.20 -2.11 -0.82
C TYR A 55 -6.82 -0.66 -1.16
N ALA A 56 -6.66 -0.35 -2.45
CA ALA A 56 -6.27 0.99 -2.90
C ALA A 56 -7.32 2.06 -2.55
N GLN A 57 -8.61 1.77 -2.73
CA GLN A 57 -9.68 2.70 -2.42
C GLN A 57 -9.80 2.98 -0.90
N SER A 58 -9.61 1.94 -0.07
CA SER A 58 -9.62 2.10 1.40
C SER A 58 -8.42 2.91 1.88
N ALA A 59 -7.26 2.70 1.26
CA ALA A 59 -6.06 3.50 1.48
C ALA A 59 -6.28 4.98 1.07
N GLU A 60 -6.80 5.24 -0.13
CA GLU A 60 -7.07 6.59 -0.64
C GLU A 60 -7.97 7.39 0.32
N LYS A 61 -9.09 6.78 0.77
CA LYS A 61 -10.00 7.39 1.76
C LYS A 61 -9.29 7.74 3.06
N SER A 62 -8.43 6.83 3.53
CA SER A 62 -7.67 7.00 4.79
C SER A 62 -6.63 8.12 4.67
N ILE A 63 -5.91 8.20 3.54
CA ILE A 63 -4.98 9.29 3.22
C ILE A 63 -5.70 10.64 3.22
N ARG A 64 -6.79 10.74 2.45
CA ARG A 64 -7.57 11.99 2.32
C ARG A 64 -8.12 12.50 3.65
N LYS A 65 -8.47 11.59 4.56
CA LYS A 65 -8.98 11.91 5.89
C LYS A 65 -7.88 12.02 6.95
N LYS A 66 -6.62 11.72 6.60
CA LYS A 66 -5.46 11.69 7.50
C LYS A 66 -5.71 10.78 8.71
N VAL A 67 -6.37 9.65 8.47
CA VAL A 67 -6.63 8.60 9.47
C VAL A 67 -5.91 7.34 9.06
N ASN A 68 -5.53 6.52 10.04
CA ASN A 68 -4.92 5.22 9.83
C ASN A 68 -3.71 5.18 8.86
N LEU A 69 -2.92 6.25 8.78
CA LEU A 69 -1.79 6.32 7.84
C LEU A 69 -0.73 5.24 8.08
N LYS A 70 -0.69 4.63 9.28
CA LYS A 70 0.25 3.57 9.62
C LYS A 70 -0.03 2.27 8.86
N GLU A 71 -1.29 1.91 8.65
CA GLU A 71 -1.68 0.67 7.97
C GLU A 71 -1.78 0.82 6.45
N VAL A 72 -2.10 2.04 5.99
CA VAL A 72 -2.29 2.39 4.57
C VAL A 72 -1.17 1.86 3.67
N LYS A 73 0.09 1.95 4.11
CA LYS A 73 1.23 1.49 3.31
C LYS A 73 1.12 0.00 2.99
N GLY A 74 0.76 -0.82 3.98
CA GLY A 74 0.62 -2.27 3.79
C GLY A 74 -0.53 -2.62 2.84
N TRP A 75 -1.64 -1.88 2.91
CA TRP A 75 -2.75 -2.05 1.97
C TRP A 75 -2.35 -1.71 0.54
N LEU A 76 -1.63 -0.61 0.35
CA LEU A 76 -1.17 -0.21 -0.98
C LEU A 76 -0.10 -1.16 -1.55
N GLU A 77 0.82 -1.64 -0.71
CA GLU A 77 1.78 -2.68 -1.09
C GLU A 77 1.04 -3.94 -1.55
N ARG A 78 0.04 -4.38 -0.79
CA ARG A 78 -0.79 -5.53 -1.18
C ARG A 78 -1.54 -5.28 -2.50
N SER A 79 -2.11 -4.10 -2.68
CA SER A 79 -2.82 -3.71 -3.90
C SER A 79 -1.90 -3.75 -5.13
N LEU A 80 -0.69 -3.21 -5.00
CA LEU A 80 0.33 -3.19 -6.06
C LEU A 80 0.85 -4.60 -6.38
N GLU A 81 1.00 -5.46 -5.37
CA GLU A 81 1.36 -6.87 -5.58
C GLU A 81 0.31 -7.65 -6.37
N ILE A 82 -0.98 -7.38 -6.13
CA ILE A 82 -2.07 -8.02 -6.85
C ILE A 82 -2.16 -7.45 -8.27
N ASN A 83 -2.08 -6.12 -8.40
CA ASN A 83 -2.14 -5.44 -9.69
C ASN A 83 -1.40 -4.09 -9.64
N GLU A 84 -0.24 -4.00 -10.28
CA GLU A 84 0.47 -2.74 -10.47
C GLU A 84 -0.14 -1.98 -11.67
N ASN A 85 -1.03 -1.04 -11.39
CA ASN A 85 -1.71 -0.21 -12.38
C ASN A 85 -1.61 1.28 -12.05
N ALA A 86 -2.03 2.13 -12.99
CA ALA A 86 -1.96 3.58 -12.85
C ALA A 86 -2.61 4.08 -11.53
N TYR A 87 -3.83 3.64 -11.22
CA TYR A 87 -4.53 4.09 -10.02
C TYR A 87 -3.77 3.74 -8.73
N ASN A 88 -3.31 2.50 -8.58
CA ASN A 88 -2.60 2.06 -7.38
C ASN A 88 -1.28 2.82 -7.18
N LEU A 89 -0.57 3.10 -8.28
CA LEU A 89 0.66 3.88 -8.27
C LEU A 89 0.39 5.35 -7.88
N ALA A 90 -0.67 5.96 -8.40
CA ALA A 90 -1.07 7.33 -8.02
C ALA A 90 -1.39 7.43 -6.52
N VAL A 91 -2.16 6.48 -5.97
CA VAL A 91 -2.50 6.49 -4.55
C VAL A 91 -1.28 6.26 -3.66
N MET A 92 -0.30 5.46 -4.10
CA MET A 92 1.00 5.35 -3.42
C MET A 92 1.79 6.68 -3.48
N GLY A 93 1.69 7.43 -4.58
CA GLY A 93 2.18 8.80 -4.66
C GLY A 93 1.53 9.72 -3.63
N ASP A 94 0.19 9.67 -3.50
CA ASP A 94 -0.57 10.43 -2.49
C ASP A 94 -0.13 10.06 -1.05
N TYR A 95 0.16 8.79 -0.80
CA TYR A 95 0.68 8.33 0.49
C TYR A 95 2.04 8.99 0.82
N TYR A 96 2.97 8.99 -0.14
CA TYR A 96 4.28 9.62 0.08
C TYR A 96 4.19 11.13 0.23
N ASP A 97 3.31 11.81 -0.53
CA ASP A 97 3.08 13.26 -0.39
C ASP A 97 2.52 13.57 1.02
N ALA A 98 1.53 12.80 1.47
CA ALA A 98 0.94 12.95 2.81
C ALA A 98 1.95 12.76 3.96
N ASN A 99 3.05 12.03 3.71
CA ASN A 99 4.13 11.78 4.67
C ASN A 99 5.34 12.73 4.49
N ASN A 100 5.21 13.79 3.68
CA ASN A 100 6.29 14.75 3.37
C ASN A 100 7.53 14.09 2.77
N LEU A 101 7.33 13.09 1.89
CA LEU A 101 8.39 12.40 1.15
C LEU A 101 8.30 12.75 -0.35
N PRO A 102 8.62 14.00 -0.75
CA PRO A 102 8.33 14.50 -2.08
C PRO A 102 9.08 13.77 -3.20
N GLU A 103 10.31 13.31 -2.95
CA GLU A 103 11.07 12.54 -3.94
C GLU A 103 10.33 11.24 -4.32
N LYS A 104 9.92 10.45 -3.32
CA LYS A 104 9.17 9.21 -3.55
C LYS A 104 7.79 9.47 -4.15
N ALA A 105 7.10 10.50 -3.70
CA ALA A 105 5.81 10.88 -4.28
C ALA A 105 5.95 11.20 -5.78
N TYR A 106 6.97 11.98 -6.15
CA TYR A 106 7.28 12.27 -7.55
C TYR A 106 7.55 11.00 -8.36
N GLU A 107 8.38 10.09 -7.85
CA GLU A 107 8.67 8.81 -8.52
C GLU A 107 7.40 8.01 -8.82
N TYR A 108 6.49 7.89 -7.85
CA TYR A 108 5.26 7.11 -8.00
C TYR A 108 4.25 7.78 -8.93
N TYR A 109 4.12 9.10 -8.94
CA TYR A 109 3.27 9.77 -9.92
C TYR A 109 3.82 9.63 -11.34
N VAL A 110 5.14 9.67 -11.54
CA VAL A 110 5.76 9.39 -12.85
C VAL A 110 5.46 7.96 -13.30
N LYS A 111 5.61 6.97 -12.39
CA LYS A 111 5.26 5.58 -12.68
C LYS A 111 3.79 5.42 -13.05
N SER A 112 2.89 6.05 -12.29
CA SER A 112 1.45 6.05 -12.54
C SER A 112 1.11 6.53 -13.95
N LEU A 113 1.61 7.70 -14.35
CA LEU A 113 1.35 8.26 -15.68
C LEU A 113 1.88 7.34 -16.78
N ARG A 114 3.08 6.76 -16.59
CA ARG A 114 3.64 5.79 -17.53
C ARG A 114 2.79 4.53 -17.67
N ALA A 115 2.37 3.94 -16.55
CA ALA A 115 1.47 2.78 -16.56
C ALA A 115 0.16 3.10 -17.29
N GLY A 116 -0.42 4.28 -17.05
CA GLY A 116 -1.61 4.73 -17.76
C GLY A 116 -1.41 4.83 -19.28
N PHE A 117 -0.29 5.38 -19.74
CA PHE A 117 0.05 5.43 -21.17
C PHE A 117 0.34 4.05 -21.79
N GLU A 118 0.89 3.12 -21.01
CA GLU A 118 1.14 1.73 -21.44
C GLU A 118 -0.18 0.95 -21.59
N GLU A 119 -1.19 1.26 -20.77
CA GLU A 119 -2.55 0.70 -20.86
C GLU A 119 -3.39 1.33 -21.99
N ASP A 120 -3.31 2.66 -22.15
CA ASP A 120 -4.01 3.40 -23.21
C ASP A 120 -3.14 4.56 -23.72
N ILE A 121 -2.81 4.55 -25.01
CA ILE A 121 -2.02 5.62 -25.64
C ILE A 121 -2.71 7.00 -25.58
N ASN A 122 -4.04 7.04 -25.39
CA ASN A 122 -4.81 8.26 -25.21
C ASN A 122 -5.05 8.60 -23.73
N HIS A 123 -4.39 7.88 -22.82
CA HIS A 123 -4.50 8.13 -21.39
C HIS A 123 -4.21 9.59 -21.06
N ASN A 124 -5.11 10.18 -20.29
CA ASN A 124 -5.01 11.57 -19.86
C ASN A 124 -5.44 11.66 -18.40
N ASP A 125 -4.47 11.83 -17.52
CA ASP A 125 -4.67 12.02 -16.08
C ASP A 125 -4.07 13.36 -15.65
N PRO A 126 -4.81 14.47 -15.84
CA PRO A 126 -4.35 15.80 -15.48
C PRO A 126 -4.19 15.96 -13.96
N GLU A 127 -4.94 15.20 -13.15
CA GLU A 127 -4.86 15.27 -11.69
C GLU A 127 -3.50 14.73 -11.22
N THR A 128 -3.12 13.54 -11.66
CA THR A 128 -1.82 12.95 -11.30
C THR A 128 -0.67 13.80 -11.86
N HIS A 129 -0.83 14.37 -13.06
CA HIS A 129 0.16 15.29 -13.61
C HIS A 129 0.33 16.55 -12.75
N GLU A 130 -0.76 17.17 -12.29
CA GLU A 130 -0.71 18.35 -11.42
C GLU A 130 -0.02 18.02 -10.08
N LYS A 131 -0.41 16.90 -9.45
CA LYS A 131 0.21 16.41 -8.21
C LYS A 131 1.72 16.20 -8.39
N MET A 132 2.14 15.55 -9.48
CA MET A 132 3.54 15.36 -9.84
C MET A 132 4.30 16.70 -9.93
N MET A 133 3.73 17.68 -10.64
CA MET A 133 4.37 18.98 -10.84
C MET A 133 4.48 19.78 -9.54
N LYS A 134 3.44 19.75 -8.70
CA LYS A 134 3.45 20.35 -7.36
C LYS A 134 4.58 19.77 -6.51
N VAL A 135 4.67 18.45 -6.41
CA VAL A 135 5.68 17.77 -5.60
C VAL A 135 7.09 18.00 -6.15
N ARG A 136 7.28 17.96 -7.47
CA ARG A 136 8.56 18.29 -8.13
C ARG A 136 9.07 19.67 -7.72
N SER A 137 8.18 20.66 -7.63
CA SER A 137 8.56 22.01 -7.22
C SER A 137 9.07 22.09 -5.78
N ILE A 138 8.54 21.25 -4.88
CA ILE A 138 8.96 21.16 -3.48
C ILE A 138 10.33 20.50 -3.41
N TYR A 139 10.51 19.36 -4.09
CA TYR A 139 11.78 18.65 -4.17
C TYR A 139 12.92 19.57 -4.64
N ILE A 140 12.75 20.27 -5.77
CA ILE A 140 13.77 21.17 -6.32
C ILE A 140 14.15 22.30 -5.34
N LYS A 141 13.20 22.81 -4.56
CA LYS A 141 13.47 23.85 -3.56
C LYS A 141 14.24 23.32 -2.37
N ALA A 142 13.96 22.10 -1.93
CA ALA A 142 14.62 21.48 -0.79
C ALA A 142 16.07 21.04 -1.08
N SER A 143 16.41 20.82 -2.35
CA SER A 143 17.75 20.42 -2.79
C SER A 143 18.71 21.59 -3.08
N ARG A 144 18.30 22.83 -2.81
CA ARG A 144 19.12 24.05 -2.96
C ARG A 144 19.57 24.57 -1.60
#